data_AF-A0A7S2FXM1-F1
#
_entry.id   AF-A0A7S2FXM1-F1
#
_cell.length_a   1.000
_cell.length_b   1.000
_cell.length_c   1.000
_cell.angle_alpha   90.00
_cell.angle_beta   90.00
_cell.angle_gamma   90.00
#
_symmetry.space_group_name_H-M   'P 1'
#
loop_
_entity.id
_entity.type
_entity.pdbx_description
1 polymer ?
#
loop_
_entity_poly.entity_id
_entity_poly.type
_entity_poly.pdbx_seq_one_letter_code
_entity_poly.pdbx_strand_id
1 'polypeptide(L)'
;YEKNSNNCNTKEASTADTVDLTAAVAAFQKTPIARRMKTVPLGTGGLGDDGVTVRRGNPEAVFRAFEKGELADDVRVVAGRLYLGGQKHFFMETNAAVAIPDEDQRMVIHSGTQSALFSRVVVAHALGLPMHRVTVKVR
;
A
#
# COMPACT_ATOMS: atom_id res chain seq x y z
N TYR A 1 -26.20 36.17 -17.02
CA TYR A 1 -25.38 35.18 -17.73
C TYR A 1 -25.10 34.02 -16.79
N GLU A 2 -26.12 33.18 -16.60
CA GLU A 2 -25.97 31.87 -15.99
C GLU A 2 -25.40 30.92 -17.05
N LYS A 3 -24.42 30.08 -16.66
CA LYS A 3 -24.34 28.67 -17.07
C LYS A 3 -23.20 27.93 -16.36
N ASN A 4 -23.58 26.79 -15.79
CA ASN A 4 -22.79 25.59 -15.50
C ASN A 4 -21.88 25.59 -14.26
N SER A 5 -22.49 25.66 -13.08
CA SER A 5 -22.07 24.76 -12.00
C SER A 5 -22.54 23.35 -12.37
N ASN A 6 -21.62 22.52 -12.87
CA ASN A 6 -21.81 21.07 -12.86
C ASN A 6 -21.72 20.61 -11.41
N ASN A 7 -22.78 20.89 -10.64
CA ASN A 7 -22.93 20.43 -9.28
C ASN A 7 -23.30 18.95 -9.38
N CYS A 8 -22.29 18.09 -9.23
CA CYS A 8 -22.50 16.68 -8.94
C CYS A 8 -23.25 16.61 -7.60
N ASN A 9 -24.58 16.59 -7.66
CA ASN A 9 -25.44 16.30 -6.52
C ASN A 9 -25.29 14.82 -6.15
N THR A 10 -24.12 14.39 -5.70
CA THR A 10 -23.99 13.15 -4.93
C THR A 10 -24.53 13.46 -3.55
N LYS A 11 -25.79 13.10 -3.31
CA LYS A 11 -26.35 13.05 -1.96
C LYS A 11 -25.55 12.01 -1.19
N GLU A 12 -24.59 12.45 -0.38
CA GLU A 12 -23.99 11.58 0.63
C GLU A 12 -25.10 11.18 1.61
N ALA A 13 -25.14 9.90 1.96
CA ALA A 13 -26.19 9.40 2.83
C ALA A 13 -25.96 9.93 4.27
N SER A 14 -27.05 10.23 4.97
CA SER A 14 -26.99 10.94 6.26
C SER A 14 -26.49 10.08 7.42
N THR A 15 -26.48 8.76 7.27
CA THR A 15 -26.07 7.80 8.30
C THR A 15 -25.19 6.70 7.71
N ALA A 16 -24.30 6.10 8.52
CA ALA A 16 -23.42 5.03 8.06
C ALA A 16 -24.19 3.85 7.42
N ASP A 17 -25.27 3.40 8.07
CA ASP A 17 -26.09 2.30 7.56
C ASP A 17 -26.67 2.57 6.16
N THR A 18 -27.04 3.83 5.89
CA THR A 18 -27.58 4.21 4.57
C THR A 18 -26.50 4.31 3.51
N VAL A 19 -25.26 4.67 3.88
CA VAL A 19 -24.11 4.62 2.97
C VAL A 19 -23.80 3.18 2.56
N ASP A 20 -23.73 2.26 3.53
CA ASP A 20 -23.42 0.85 3.26
C ASP A 20 -24.47 0.19 2.37
N LEU A 21 -25.75 0.43 2.68
CA LEU A 21 -26.85 -0.04 1.84
C LEU A 21 -26.76 0.54 0.43
N THR A 22 -26.53 1.84 0.29
CA THR A 22 -26.43 2.49 -1.04
C THR A 22 -25.24 1.96 -1.84
N ALA A 23 -24.09 1.73 -1.19
CA ALA A 23 -22.90 1.17 -1.81
C ALA A 23 -23.12 -0.27 -2.29
N ALA A 24 -23.86 -1.08 -1.54
CA ALA A 24 -24.16 -2.47 -1.91
C ALA A 24 -25.01 -2.59 -3.19
N VAL A 25 -25.87 -1.59 -3.48
CA VAL A 25 -26.72 -1.58 -4.68
C VAL A 25 -26.04 -0.94 -5.90
N ALA A 26 -24.85 -0.36 -5.74
CA ALA A 26 -24.12 0.28 -6.83
C ALA A 26 -23.69 -0.75 -7.89
N ALA A 27 -24.34 -0.75 -9.05
CA ALA A 27 -24.05 -1.66 -10.14
C ALA A 27 -22.77 -1.23 -10.90
N PHE A 28 -21.79 -2.14 -10.99
CA PHE A 28 -20.57 -1.93 -11.78
C PHE A 28 -20.42 -3.03 -12.83
N GLN A 29 -20.44 -2.68 -14.12
CA GLN A 29 -20.15 -3.62 -15.20
C GLN A 29 -18.64 -3.76 -15.39
N LYS A 30 -18.10 -4.98 -15.25
CA LYS A 30 -16.68 -5.29 -15.47
C LYS A 30 -16.54 -6.28 -16.62
N THR A 31 -15.66 -6.00 -17.57
CA THR A 31 -15.15 -7.01 -18.50
C THR A 31 -14.03 -7.78 -17.80
N PRO A 32 -14.09 -9.13 -17.72
CA PRO A 32 -13.06 -9.90 -17.03
C PRO A 32 -11.75 -9.86 -17.83
N ILE A 33 -10.70 -9.34 -17.19
CA ILE A 33 -9.32 -9.44 -17.66
C ILE A 33 -8.65 -10.56 -16.87
N ALA A 34 -7.86 -11.40 -17.54
CA ALA A 34 -7.11 -12.47 -16.90
C ALA A 34 -6.22 -11.89 -15.77
N ARG A 35 -6.51 -12.26 -14.52
CA ARG A 35 -5.72 -11.84 -13.35
C ARG A 35 -4.80 -12.96 -12.92
N ARG A 36 -3.51 -12.65 -12.71
CA ARG A 36 -2.52 -13.59 -12.16
C ARG A 36 -2.34 -13.29 -10.68
N MET A 37 -2.78 -14.20 -9.81
CA MET A 37 -2.78 -14.00 -8.34
C MET A 37 -1.73 -14.84 -7.59
N LYS A 38 -0.94 -15.65 -8.29
CA LYS A 38 0.09 -16.51 -7.66
C LYS A 38 1.42 -15.79 -7.59
N THR A 39 2.18 -16.06 -6.53
CA THR A 39 3.59 -15.69 -6.44
C THR A 39 4.34 -16.29 -7.62
N VAL A 40 5.11 -15.45 -8.30
CA VAL A 40 5.93 -15.84 -9.44
C VAL A 40 7.39 -15.76 -8.99
N PRO A 41 8.27 -16.69 -9.42
CA PRO A 41 9.70 -16.56 -9.15
C PRO A 41 10.23 -15.19 -9.55
N LEU A 42 11.19 -14.66 -8.78
CA LEU A 42 11.90 -13.43 -9.11
C LEU A 42 12.50 -13.52 -10.52
N GLY A 43 12.42 -12.44 -11.31
CA GLY A 43 12.95 -12.40 -12.68
C GLY A 43 12.01 -12.93 -13.78
N THR A 44 10.78 -13.33 -13.45
CA THR A 44 9.81 -13.81 -14.46
C THR A 44 8.90 -12.68 -15.00
N GLY A 45 9.30 -11.41 -14.85
CA GLY A 45 8.65 -10.25 -15.47
C GLY A 45 7.34 -9.75 -14.82
N GLY A 46 7.03 -10.15 -13.58
CA GLY A 46 5.82 -9.74 -12.86
C GLY A 46 6.00 -8.54 -11.90
N LEU A 47 7.20 -8.39 -11.33
CA LEU A 47 7.67 -7.20 -10.64
C LEU A 47 9.01 -6.81 -11.27
N GLY A 48 9.22 -5.52 -11.49
CA GLY A 48 10.45 -4.97 -12.07
C GLY A 48 11.54 -4.75 -11.03
N ASP A 49 11.71 -5.65 -10.07
CA ASP A 49 12.80 -5.60 -9.10
C ASP A 49 13.87 -6.66 -9.41
N ASP A 50 15.11 -6.22 -9.57
CA ASP A 50 16.26 -7.10 -9.86
C ASP A 50 16.76 -7.87 -8.62
N GLY A 51 16.00 -7.81 -7.52
CA GLY A 51 16.41 -8.30 -6.21
C GLY A 51 17.58 -7.50 -5.60
N VAL A 52 17.90 -7.78 -4.34
CA VAL A 52 19.07 -7.20 -3.66
C VAL A 52 20.00 -8.33 -3.24
N THR A 53 21.24 -8.31 -3.74
CA THR A 53 22.28 -9.29 -3.37
C THR A 53 23.22 -8.70 -2.34
N VAL A 54 23.36 -9.37 -1.19
CA VAL A 54 24.33 -9.01 -0.14
C VAL A 54 25.28 -10.19 0.06
N ARG A 55 26.60 -9.98 -0.04
CA ARG A 55 27.64 -11.00 0.17
C ARG A 55 28.64 -10.52 1.21
N ARG A 56 29.11 -11.43 2.07
CA ARG A 56 30.21 -11.19 3.01
C ARG A 56 31.19 -12.37 2.93
N GLY A 57 32.48 -12.07 2.73
CA GLY A 57 33.51 -13.10 2.55
C GLY A 57 33.43 -13.83 1.21
N ASN A 58 34.10 -14.99 1.12
CA ASN A 58 34.14 -15.82 -0.08
C ASN A 58 33.42 -17.17 0.14
N PRO A 59 32.09 -17.22 -0.01
CA PRO A 59 31.33 -18.47 0.19
C PRO A 59 31.71 -19.54 -0.84
N GLU A 60 32.07 -19.18 -2.07
CA GLU A 60 32.43 -20.15 -3.12
C GLU A 60 33.69 -20.94 -2.76
N ALA A 61 34.68 -20.29 -2.15
CA ALA A 61 35.88 -20.98 -1.69
C ALA A 61 35.55 -22.02 -0.60
N VAL A 62 34.64 -21.70 0.32
CA VAL A 62 34.21 -22.62 1.38
C VAL A 62 33.45 -23.81 0.82
N PHE A 63 32.53 -23.59 -0.13
CA PHE A 63 31.83 -24.69 -0.79
C PHE A 63 32.78 -25.58 -1.60
N ARG A 64 33.77 -25.00 -2.29
CA ARG A 64 34.82 -25.79 -2.97
C ARG A 64 35.67 -26.60 -1.99
N ALA A 65 36.03 -26.04 -0.84
CA ALA A 65 36.77 -26.76 0.20
C ALA A 65 35.94 -27.91 0.79
N PHE A 66 34.63 -27.72 0.97
CA PHE A 66 33.69 -28.77 1.37
C PHE A 66 33.65 -29.91 0.34
N GLU A 67 33.51 -29.60 -0.94
CA GLU A 67 33.50 -30.59 -2.03
C GLU A 67 34.80 -31.41 -2.11
N LYS A 68 35.93 -30.80 -1.74
CA LYS A 68 37.24 -31.46 -1.68
C LYS A 68 37.49 -32.24 -0.39
N GLY A 69 36.61 -32.16 0.61
CA GLY A 69 36.82 -32.78 1.92
C GLY A 69 37.94 -32.12 2.74
N GLU A 70 38.24 -30.85 2.50
CA GLU A 70 39.27 -30.07 3.22
C GLU A 70 38.74 -29.48 4.54
N LEU A 71 37.48 -29.74 4.88
CA LEU A 71 36.79 -29.29 6.09
C LEU A 71 36.68 -30.42 7.11
N ALA A 72 36.35 -30.09 8.36
CA ALA A 72 36.15 -31.08 9.43
C ALA A 72 35.00 -32.05 9.12
N ASP A 73 35.12 -33.29 9.60
CA ASP A 73 34.19 -34.41 9.30
C ASP A 73 32.75 -34.19 9.81
N ASP A 74 32.57 -33.28 10.76
CA ASP A 74 31.27 -32.91 11.33
C ASP A 74 30.54 -31.83 10.50
N VAL A 75 31.16 -31.29 9.45
CA VAL A 75 30.54 -30.27 8.60
C VAL A 75 29.44 -30.88 7.73
N ARG A 76 28.27 -30.22 7.71
CA ARG A 76 27.08 -30.61 6.93
C ARG A 76 26.56 -29.44 6.11
N VAL A 77 26.06 -29.73 4.91
CA VAL A 77 25.37 -28.76 4.05
C VAL A 77 23.87 -29.04 4.09
N VAL A 78 23.07 -28.01 4.39
CA VAL A 78 21.61 -28.08 4.41
C VAL A 78 21.07 -27.12 3.35
N ALA A 79 20.23 -27.64 2.45
CA ALA A 79 19.57 -26.86 1.42
C ALA A 79 18.05 -27.01 1.55
N GLY A 80 17.31 -25.93 1.32
CA GLY A 80 15.86 -25.93 1.42
C GLY A 80 15.24 -24.65 0.87
N ARG A 81 13.91 -24.65 0.79
CA ARG A 81 13.12 -23.47 0.45
C ARG A 81 12.12 -23.23 1.56
N LEU A 82 11.92 -21.98 1.93
CA LEU A 82 10.92 -21.55 2.91
C LEU A 82 9.92 -20.64 2.22
N TYR A 83 8.64 -20.86 2.50
CA TYR A 83 7.58 -19.93 2.13
C TYR A 83 7.11 -19.19 3.38
N LEU A 84 7.11 -17.87 3.30
CA LEU A 84 6.57 -16.99 4.33
C LEU A 84 5.34 -16.29 3.75
N GLY A 85 4.21 -16.43 4.43
CA GLY A 85 2.97 -15.72 4.05
C GLY A 85 3.01 -14.24 4.41
N GLY A 86 2.06 -13.48 3.87
CA GLY A 86 1.84 -12.10 4.30
C GLY A 86 1.19 -12.03 5.68
N GLN A 87 1.32 -10.86 6.33
CA GLN A 87 0.68 -10.58 7.62
C GLN A 87 -0.22 -9.36 7.48
N LYS A 88 -1.39 -9.40 8.12
CA LYS A 88 -2.25 -8.23 8.27
C LYS A 88 -1.87 -7.49 9.54
N HIS A 89 -1.79 -6.17 9.44
CA HIS A 89 -1.78 -5.32 10.62
C HIS A 89 -3.16 -5.42 11.28
N PHE A 90 -3.18 -5.66 12.59
CA PHE A 90 -4.39 -5.72 13.40
C PHE A 90 -4.37 -4.55 14.40
N PHE A 91 -4.50 -3.34 13.87
CA PHE A 91 -4.64 -2.15 14.69
C PHE A 91 -5.99 -2.21 15.41
N MET A 92 -5.99 -1.89 16.71
CA MET A 92 -7.24 -1.83 17.50
C MET A 92 -8.14 -0.68 17.04
N GLU A 93 -7.56 0.35 16.45
CA GLU A 93 -8.27 1.40 15.71
C GLU A 93 -8.18 1.09 14.21
N THR A 94 -9.33 1.06 13.54
CA THR A 94 -9.37 0.91 12.08
C THR A 94 -8.98 2.22 11.39
N ASN A 95 -8.66 2.17 10.09
CA ASN A 95 -8.31 3.38 9.36
C ASN A 95 -9.48 4.38 9.36
N ALA A 96 -9.31 5.50 10.05
CA ALA A 96 -10.31 6.53 10.22
C ALA A 96 -9.74 7.91 9.84
N ALA A 97 -10.56 8.70 9.14
CA ALA A 97 -10.29 10.10 8.84
C ALA A 97 -11.58 10.91 8.78
N VAL A 98 -11.51 12.16 9.23
CA VAL A 98 -12.59 13.15 9.12
C VAL A 98 -12.03 14.37 8.42
N ALA A 99 -12.63 14.73 7.29
CA ALA A 99 -12.28 15.91 6.50
C ALA A 99 -13.33 16.99 6.73
N ILE A 100 -12.88 18.16 7.17
CA ILE A 100 -13.72 19.32 7.48
C ILE A 100 -13.31 20.44 6.52
N PRO A 101 -14.14 20.77 5.51
CA PRO A 101 -13.90 21.93 4.67
C PRO A 101 -14.04 23.20 5.50
N ASP A 102 -13.13 24.15 5.28
CA ASP A 102 -13.09 25.45 5.94
C ASP A 102 -13.20 26.55 4.86
N GLU A 103 -13.29 27.82 5.28
CA GLU A 103 -13.38 28.97 4.38
C GLU A 103 -12.15 29.06 3.44
N ASP A 104 -12.26 29.82 2.36
CA ASP A 104 -11.18 30.04 1.38
C ASP A 104 -10.57 28.77 0.76
N GLN A 105 -11.39 27.73 0.57
CA GLN A 105 -10.96 26.43 0.06
C GLN A 105 -9.87 25.77 0.93
N ARG A 106 -9.96 25.96 2.25
CA ARG A 106 -9.10 25.27 3.20
C ARG A 106 -9.71 23.94 3.60
N MET A 107 -8.84 23.02 4.02
CA MET A 107 -9.24 21.69 4.43
C MET A 107 -8.51 21.31 5.71
N VAL A 108 -9.26 20.96 6.75
CA VAL A 108 -8.72 20.42 8.00
C VAL A 108 -9.07 18.94 8.07
N ILE A 109 -8.06 18.09 8.25
CA ILE A 109 -8.23 16.64 8.29
C ILE A 109 -7.76 16.13 9.64
N HIS A 110 -8.62 15.38 10.32
CA HIS A 110 -8.26 14.57 11.47
C HIS A 110 -8.07 13.13 11.00
N SER A 111 -6.91 12.51 11.24
CA SER A 111 -6.63 11.16 10.73
C SER A 111 -5.74 10.36 11.67
N GLY A 112 -6.04 9.07 11.84
CA GLY A 112 -5.18 8.09 12.53
C GLY A 112 -4.02 7.62 11.63
N THR A 113 -3.24 8.54 11.06
CA THR A 113 -2.14 8.25 10.12
C THR A 113 -0.78 8.33 10.79
N GLN A 114 0.15 7.47 10.35
CA GLN A 114 1.56 7.51 10.75
C GLN A 114 2.34 8.66 10.07
N SER A 115 1.84 9.19 8.95
CA SER A 115 2.51 10.25 8.19
C SER A 115 1.55 11.36 7.79
N ALA A 116 1.46 12.37 8.65
CA ALA A 116 0.66 13.57 8.39
C ALA A 116 1.13 14.32 7.13
N LEU A 117 2.44 14.36 6.89
CA LEU A 117 3.03 15.02 5.72
C LEU A 117 2.58 14.34 4.42
N PHE A 118 2.69 13.01 4.35
CA PHE A 118 2.30 12.29 3.14
C PHE A 118 0.80 12.44 2.87
N SER A 119 -0.04 12.29 3.89
CA SER A 119 -1.49 12.55 3.77
C SER A 119 -1.78 13.96 3.24
N ARG A 120 -1.07 14.99 3.75
CA ARG A 120 -1.23 16.38 3.30
C ARG A 120 -0.88 16.56 1.83
N VAL A 121 0.21 15.95 1.38
CA VAL A 121 0.68 16.02 -0.02
C VAL A 121 -0.34 15.35 -0.95
N VAL A 122 -0.80 14.15 -0.61
CA VAL A 122 -1.76 13.40 -1.43
C VAL A 122 -3.10 14.14 -1.54
N VAL A 123 -3.61 14.68 -0.43
CA VAL A 123 -4.87 15.45 -0.42
C VAL A 123 -4.74 16.74 -1.23
N ALA A 124 -3.66 17.50 -1.02
CA ALA A 124 -3.41 18.73 -1.76
C ALA A 124 -3.37 18.46 -3.28
N HIS A 125 -2.70 17.39 -3.69
CA HIS A 125 -2.63 16.97 -5.09
C HIS A 125 -4.00 16.53 -5.63
N ALA A 126 -4.76 15.72 -4.88
CA ALA A 126 -6.08 15.25 -5.30
C ALA A 126 -7.10 16.40 -5.47
N LEU A 127 -7.00 17.43 -4.62
CA LEU A 127 -7.87 18.61 -4.69
C LEU A 127 -7.34 19.71 -5.61
N GLY A 128 -6.12 19.59 -6.15
CA GLY A 128 -5.48 20.64 -6.93
C GLY A 128 -5.16 21.91 -6.12
N LEU A 129 -5.01 21.79 -4.80
CA LEU A 129 -4.75 22.90 -3.88
C LEU A 129 -3.28 22.98 -3.49
N PRO A 130 -2.75 24.17 -3.18
CA PRO A 130 -1.42 24.29 -2.58
C PRO A 130 -1.41 23.75 -1.15
N MET A 131 -0.28 23.16 -0.74
CA MET A 131 -0.15 22.48 0.56
C MET A 131 -0.45 23.34 1.79
N HIS A 132 -0.33 24.66 1.70
CA HIS A 132 -0.63 25.57 2.82
C HIS A 132 -2.13 25.68 3.12
N ARG A 133 -3.02 25.27 2.20
CA ARG A 133 -4.47 25.25 2.40
C ARG A 133 -4.98 23.96 3.04
N VAL A 134 -4.12 22.95 3.15
CA VAL A 134 -4.47 21.65 3.74
C VAL A 134 -3.73 21.50 5.07
N THR A 135 -4.47 21.22 6.14
CA THR A 135 -3.92 20.96 7.47
C THR A 135 -4.33 19.56 7.91
N VAL A 136 -3.36 18.74 8.30
CA VAL A 136 -3.60 17.39 8.84
C VAL A 136 -3.23 17.39 10.32
N LYS A 137 -4.17 16.94 11.17
CA LYS A 137 -4.02 16.83 12.61
C LYS A 137 -4.09 15.36 13.00
N VAL A 138 -3.07 14.92 13.74
CA VAL A 138 -3.00 13.61 14.39
C VAL A 138 -2.89 13.88 15.89
N ARG A 139 -3.54 13.07 16.72
CA ARG A 139 -3.46 13.15 18.19
C ARG A 139 -2.68 11.96 18.74
#